data_AF-A0A496VD43-F1
#
_entry.id   AF-A0A496VD43-F1
#
_cell.length_a   1.000
_cell.length_b   1.000
_cell.length_c   1.000
_cell.angle_alpha   90.00
_cell.angle_beta   90.00
_cell.angle_gamma   90.00
#
_symmetry.space_group_name_H-M   'P 1'
#
loop_
_entity.id
_entity.type
_entity.pdbx_description
1 polymer ?
#
loop_
_entity_poly.entity_id
_entity_poly.type
_entity_poly.pdbx_seq_one_letter_code
_entity_poly.pdbx_strand_id
1 'polypeptide(L)'
;MMSTYKPQKFAELIGCSVKTLQRWDRDGVLKANRTSMGRRYYTHDQYLKYLGIKNKGQGKVVVYARVSSYGQKPELHNQKEALRKYCHQHEIVVDEWLEGIASGLNYKRQKFSKLFEEIELGQVSHLIIAHKDRLVRFDFSLIESFCVRHGTNLIIINGEELSPEQELVQDILSIIQVFSARLYGLRSYKKLIKDACLKP
;
A
#
# COMPACT_ATOMS: atom_id res chain seq x y z
N MET A 1 -15.82 -12.83 2.03
CA MET A 1 -16.37 -13.56 3.19
C MET A 1 -16.81 -12.55 4.24
N MET A 2 -18.06 -12.57 4.70
CA MET A 2 -18.53 -11.69 5.79
C MET A 2 -17.98 -12.19 7.13
N SER A 3 -16.86 -11.64 7.59
CA SER A 3 -16.38 -11.89 8.95
C SER A 3 -17.22 -11.09 9.95
N THR A 4 -17.87 -11.78 10.89
CA THR A 4 -18.57 -11.17 12.01
C THR A 4 -17.69 -11.22 13.28
N TYR A 5 -17.80 -10.20 14.12
CA TYR A 5 -16.98 -10.02 15.31
C TYR A 5 -17.87 -9.96 16.56
N LYS A 6 -17.43 -10.64 17.62
CA LYS A 6 -17.97 -10.42 18.97
C LYS A 6 -17.57 -9.02 19.46
N PRO A 7 -18.35 -8.38 20.34
CA PRO A 7 -18.06 -7.03 20.83
C PRO A 7 -16.64 -6.86 21.38
N GLN A 8 -16.11 -7.87 22.09
CA GLN A 8 -14.75 -7.84 22.63
C GLN A 8 -13.69 -7.73 21.53
N LYS A 9 -13.73 -8.62 20.54
CA LYS A 9 -12.80 -8.62 19.41
C LYS A 9 -12.93 -7.35 18.56
N PHE A 10 -14.15 -6.83 18.40
CA PHE A 10 -14.37 -5.59 17.67
C PHE A 10 -13.81 -4.37 18.42
N ALA A 11 -13.93 -4.33 19.76
CA ALA A 11 -13.38 -3.27 20.60
C ALA A 11 -11.85 -3.19 20.49
N GLU A 12 -11.19 -4.35 20.51
CA GLU A 12 -9.75 -4.47 20.30
C GLU A 12 -9.33 -3.93 18.92
N LEU A 13 -10.08 -4.26 17.87
CA LEU A 13 -9.80 -3.79 16.50
C LEU A 13 -9.85 -2.27 16.35
N ILE A 14 -10.78 -1.60 17.05
CA ILE A 14 -10.96 -0.14 16.94
C ILE A 14 -10.30 0.65 18.08
N GLY A 15 -9.57 -0.03 18.96
CA GLY A 15 -8.83 0.61 20.07
C GLY A 15 -9.72 1.21 21.15
N CYS A 16 -10.89 0.62 21.45
CA CYS A 16 -11.80 1.13 22.49
C CYS A 16 -12.22 0.05 23.49
N SER A 17 -12.91 0.44 24.57
CA SER A 17 -13.48 -0.52 25.52
C SER A 17 -14.82 -1.10 25.02
N VAL A 18 -15.16 -2.31 25.45
CA VAL A 18 -16.48 -2.92 25.16
C VAL A 18 -17.63 -2.07 25.72
N LYS A 19 -17.42 -1.41 26.86
CA LYS A 19 -18.41 -0.47 27.44
C LYS A 19 -18.66 0.71 26.51
N THR A 20 -17.61 1.23 25.87
CA THR A 20 -17.71 2.30 24.87
C THR A 20 -18.57 1.87 23.68
N LEU A 21 -18.34 0.66 23.15
CA LEU A 21 -19.17 0.09 22.08
C LEU A 21 -20.64 -0.07 22.46
N GLN A 22 -20.92 -0.54 23.67
CA GLN A 22 -22.30 -0.69 24.17
C GLN A 22 -22.99 0.67 24.35
N ARG A 23 -22.23 1.69 24.77
CA ARG A 23 -22.73 3.06 24.84
C ARG A 23 -23.05 3.59 23.44
N TRP A 24 -22.14 3.44 22.47
CA TRP A 24 -22.37 3.86 21.09
C TRP A 24 -23.53 3.14 20.40
N ASP A 25 -23.81 1.89 20.77
CA ASP A 25 -25.01 1.16 20.32
C ASP A 25 -26.30 1.79 20.85
N ARG A 26 -26.33 2.22 22.13
CA ARG A 26 -27.49 2.93 22.71
C ARG A 26 -27.65 4.35 22.16
N ASP A 27 -26.54 5.05 21.99
CA ASP A 27 -26.50 6.45 21.56
C ASP A 27 -26.67 6.57 20.02
N GLY A 28 -26.70 5.44 19.29
CA GLY A 28 -26.88 5.39 17.84
C GLY A 28 -25.64 5.71 17.00
N VAL A 29 -24.49 6.00 17.63
CA VAL A 29 -23.23 6.33 16.97
C VAL A 29 -22.67 5.17 16.16
N LEU A 30 -22.69 3.95 16.73
CA LEU A 30 -22.27 2.72 16.06
C LEU A 30 -23.17 1.56 16.50
N LYS A 31 -24.27 1.38 15.77
CA LYS A 31 -25.33 0.42 16.11
C LYS A 31 -24.87 -1.02 15.92
N ALA A 32 -25.02 -1.87 16.93
CA ALA A 32 -24.67 -3.29 16.84
C ALA A 32 -25.75 -4.07 16.07
N ASN A 33 -25.32 -5.07 15.29
CA ASN A 33 -26.26 -6.06 14.77
C ASN A 33 -26.63 -7.07 15.86
N ARG A 34 -27.79 -7.72 15.73
CA ARG A 34 -28.26 -8.71 16.70
C ARG A 34 -28.57 -10.04 16.03
N THR A 35 -28.11 -11.12 16.65
CA THR A 35 -28.52 -12.48 16.28
C THR A 35 -30.01 -12.70 16.60
N SER A 36 -30.59 -13.79 16.11
CA SER A 36 -31.95 -14.23 16.48
C SER A 36 -32.15 -14.34 17.99
N MET A 37 -31.08 -14.60 18.75
CA MET A 37 -31.06 -14.64 20.23
C MET A 37 -30.77 -13.28 20.89
N GLY A 38 -30.77 -12.18 20.15
CA GLY A 38 -30.55 -10.82 20.67
C GLY A 38 -29.11 -10.47 21.04
N ARG A 39 -28.13 -11.37 20.81
CA ARG A 39 -26.70 -11.10 21.11
C ARG A 39 -26.10 -10.13 20.08
N ARG A 40 -25.34 -9.15 20.57
CA ARG A 40 -24.62 -8.16 19.74
C ARG A 40 -23.49 -8.80 18.95
N TYR A 41 -23.36 -8.41 17.69
CA TYR A 41 -22.19 -8.65 16.86
C TYR A 41 -21.96 -7.48 15.92
N TYR A 42 -20.75 -7.37 15.41
CA TYR A 42 -20.36 -6.35 14.45
C TYR A 42 -19.85 -6.99 13.16
N THR A 43 -20.02 -6.32 12.03
CA THR A 43 -19.50 -6.80 10.74
C THR A 43 -18.21 -6.10 10.38
N HIS A 44 -17.46 -6.70 9.46
CA HIS A 44 -16.30 -6.02 8.90
C HIS A 44 -16.67 -4.71 8.19
N ASP A 45 -17.84 -4.63 7.55
CA ASP A 45 -18.30 -3.38 6.93
C ASP A 45 -18.51 -2.27 7.96
N GLN A 46 -18.93 -2.59 9.18
CA GLN A 46 -19.02 -1.60 10.27
C GLN A 46 -17.65 -1.15 10.75
N TYR A 47 -16.65 -2.02 10.73
CA TYR A 47 -15.26 -1.66 10.99
C TYR A 47 -14.73 -0.70 9.91
N LEU A 48 -14.93 -1.03 8.64
CA LEU A 48 -14.56 -0.16 7.52
C LEU A 48 -15.27 1.19 7.59
N LYS A 49 -16.57 1.19 7.87
CA LYS A 49 -17.35 2.43 8.07
C LYS A 49 -16.85 3.26 9.24
N TYR A 50 -16.47 2.63 10.35
CA TYR A 50 -15.87 3.31 11.51
C TYR A 50 -14.53 3.95 11.16
N LEU A 51 -13.69 3.27 10.37
CA LEU A 51 -12.44 3.82 9.85
C LEU A 51 -12.64 4.90 8.77
N GLY A 52 -13.88 5.19 8.35
CA GLY A 52 -14.16 6.14 7.27
C GLY A 52 -13.93 5.57 5.86
N ILE A 53 -13.66 4.27 5.74
CA ILE A 53 -13.49 3.55 4.47
C ILE A 53 -14.88 3.35 3.86
N LYS A 54 -15.26 4.21 2.90
CA LYS A 54 -16.54 4.10 2.17
C LYS A 54 -16.53 2.89 1.23
N ASN A 55 -17.74 2.36 1.01
CA ASN A 55 -18.09 1.15 0.27
C ASN A 55 -17.18 0.76 -0.92
N LYS A 56 -16.93 -0.55 -1.02
CA LYS A 56 -16.50 -1.22 -2.26
C LYS A 56 -17.29 -0.70 -3.46
N GLY A 57 -16.61 -0.01 -4.38
CA GLY A 57 -17.16 0.40 -5.68
C GLY A 57 -17.33 1.90 -5.93
N GLN A 58 -17.05 2.79 -4.96
CA GLN A 58 -17.07 4.26 -5.17
C GLN A 58 -15.69 4.93 -5.10
N GLY A 59 -14.63 4.16 -4.87
CA GLY A 59 -13.26 4.70 -4.88
C GLY A 59 -12.81 5.04 -6.30
N LYS A 60 -11.82 5.93 -6.39
CA LYS A 60 -11.17 6.32 -7.65
C LYS A 60 -10.50 5.14 -8.34
N VAL A 61 -10.45 5.19 -9.66
CA VAL A 61 -9.55 4.41 -10.51
C VAL A 61 -8.26 5.20 -10.68
N VAL A 62 -7.16 4.67 -10.16
CA VAL A 62 -5.85 5.31 -10.19
C VAL A 62 -4.92 4.51 -11.09
N VAL A 63 -4.23 5.21 -12.01
CA VAL A 63 -3.14 4.63 -12.77
C VAL A 63 -1.80 5.09 -12.17
N TYR A 64 -0.88 4.15 -11.96
CA TYR A 64 0.45 4.45 -11.44
C TYR A 64 1.55 4.06 -12.44
N ALA A 65 2.38 5.03 -12.80
CA ALA A 65 3.49 4.90 -13.74
C ALA A 65 4.80 5.41 -13.10
N ARG A 66 5.92 4.74 -13.38
CA ARG A 66 7.22 5.07 -12.78
C ARG A 66 8.39 4.64 -13.65
N VAL A 67 9.41 5.49 -13.64
CA VAL A 67 10.78 5.16 -14.08
C VAL A 67 11.78 5.53 -13.00
N SER A 68 13.00 5.00 -13.06
CA SER A 68 13.99 5.19 -11.98
C SER A 68 14.80 6.48 -12.11
N SER A 69 14.97 6.98 -13.34
CA SER A 69 15.80 8.16 -13.61
C SER A 69 15.14 9.13 -14.59
N TYR A 70 15.58 10.39 -14.57
CA TYR A 70 15.04 11.42 -15.46
C TYR A 70 15.34 11.14 -16.94
N GLY A 71 16.43 10.43 -17.24
CA GLY A 71 16.78 9.99 -18.61
C GLY A 71 15.75 9.04 -19.22
N GLN A 72 14.98 8.35 -18.39
CA GLN A 72 13.92 7.42 -18.82
C GLN A 72 12.55 8.11 -18.98
N LYS A 73 12.49 9.44 -19.03
CA LYS A 73 11.25 10.19 -19.29
C LYS A 73 10.51 9.74 -20.57
N PRO A 74 11.20 9.41 -21.69
CA PRO A 74 10.52 8.84 -22.86
C PRO A 74 9.85 7.49 -22.57
N GLU A 75 10.49 6.63 -21.78
CA GLU A 75 9.94 5.33 -21.35
C GLU A 75 8.68 5.53 -20.50
N LEU A 76 8.69 6.52 -19.59
CA LEU A 76 7.51 6.90 -18.80
C LEU A 76 6.34 7.32 -19.70
N HIS A 77 6.62 8.04 -20.79
CA HIS A 77 5.60 8.43 -21.75
C HIS A 77 5.03 7.21 -22.49
N ASN A 78 5.88 6.32 -23.00
CA ASN A 78 5.45 5.09 -23.66
C ASN A 78 4.60 4.21 -22.74
N GLN A 79 5.02 4.09 -21.48
CA GLN A 79 4.25 3.40 -20.45
C GLN A 79 2.88 4.02 -20.25
N LYS A 80 2.77 5.34 -20.15
CA LYS A 80 1.46 6.01 -20.02
C LYS A 80 0.58 5.78 -21.24
N GLU A 81 1.13 5.82 -22.44
CA GLU A 81 0.37 5.55 -23.67
C GLU A 81 -0.14 4.10 -23.73
N ALA A 82 0.68 3.13 -23.31
CA ALA A 82 0.23 1.73 -23.19
C ALA A 82 -0.91 1.57 -22.18
N LEU A 83 -0.79 2.21 -21.01
CA LEU A 83 -1.83 2.23 -19.98
C LEU A 83 -3.11 2.91 -20.48
N ARG A 84 -2.99 4.01 -21.23
CA ARG A 84 -4.13 4.73 -21.83
C ARG A 84 -4.86 3.87 -22.84
N LYS A 85 -4.12 3.21 -23.73
CA LYS A 85 -4.70 2.28 -24.73
C LYS A 85 -5.47 1.16 -24.05
N TYR A 86 -4.89 0.53 -23.03
CA TYR A 86 -5.57 -0.50 -22.25
C TYR A 86 -6.86 0.04 -21.60
N CYS A 87 -6.78 1.18 -20.91
CA CYS A 87 -7.96 1.75 -20.25
C CYS A 87 -9.06 2.09 -21.25
N HIS A 88 -8.70 2.64 -22.42
CA HIS A 88 -9.66 2.92 -23.49
C HIS A 88 -10.28 1.64 -24.07
N GLN A 89 -9.50 0.59 -24.28
CA GLN A 89 -9.99 -0.69 -24.83
C GLN A 89 -10.95 -1.41 -23.88
N HIS A 90 -10.78 -1.23 -22.57
CA HIS A 90 -11.62 -1.83 -21.55
C HIS A 90 -12.68 -0.87 -20.98
N GLU A 91 -12.89 0.30 -21.62
CA GLU A 91 -13.86 1.33 -21.20
C GLU A 91 -13.68 1.78 -19.74
N ILE A 92 -12.45 1.73 -19.25
CA ILE A 92 -12.09 2.13 -17.89
C ILE A 92 -11.88 3.64 -17.86
N VAL A 93 -12.73 4.34 -17.11
CA VAL A 93 -12.54 5.77 -16.79
C VAL A 93 -11.53 5.88 -15.66
N VAL A 94 -10.40 6.55 -15.93
CA VAL A 94 -9.34 6.78 -14.94
C VAL A 94 -9.52 8.16 -14.31
N ASP A 95 -9.62 8.21 -12.99
CA ASP A 95 -9.79 9.46 -12.24
C ASP A 95 -8.46 10.19 -12.00
N GLU A 96 -7.38 9.44 -11.76
CA GLU A 96 -6.09 10.01 -11.36
C GLU A 96 -4.91 9.27 -12.02
N TRP A 97 -4.00 10.04 -12.61
CA TRP A 97 -2.75 9.55 -13.18
C TRP A 97 -1.57 9.95 -12.31
N LEU A 98 -0.99 9.00 -11.60
CA LEU A 98 0.19 9.19 -10.76
C LEU A 98 1.44 8.76 -11.51
N GLU A 99 2.35 9.72 -11.70
CA GLU A 99 3.65 9.47 -12.35
C GLU A 99 4.81 9.84 -11.43
N GLY A 100 5.87 9.04 -11.45
CA GLY A 100 7.05 9.28 -10.61
C GLY A 100 8.37 8.97 -11.30
N ILE A 101 9.40 9.72 -10.93
CA ILE A 101 10.79 9.46 -11.30
C ILE A 101 11.56 9.17 -10.01
N ALA A 102 11.75 7.88 -9.69
CA ALA A 102 12.45 7.40 -8.52
C ALA A 102 12.65 5.89 -8.60
N SER A 103 13.70 5.37 -7.95
CA SER A 103 13.92 3.92 -7.84
C SER A 103 12.73 3.19 -7.20
N GLY A 104 12.47 1.96 -7.66
CA GLY A 104 11.48 1.06 -7.08
C GLY A 104 11.81 0.59 -5.66
N LEU A 105 13.04 0.83 -5.18
CA LEU A 105 13.48 0.58 -3.80
C LEU A 105 13.11 1.72 -2.83
N ASN A 106 12.72 2.89 -3.33
CA ASN A 106 12.42 4.04 -2.47
C ASN A 106 10.95 4.02 -2.01
N TYR A 107 10.65 3.49 -0.83
CA TYR A 107 9.26 3.50 -0.31
C TYR A 107 8.78 4.86 0.24
N LYS A 108 9.64 5.89 0.25
CA LYS A 108 9.33 7.25 0.73
C LYS A 108 8.96 8.22 -0.40
N ARG A 109 8.67 7.70 -1.59
CA ARG A 109 8.21 8.51 -2.74
C ARG A 109 6.87 9.17 -2.40
N GLN A 110 6.78 10.50 -2.46
CA GLN A 110 5.57 11.23 -2.02
C GLN A 110 4.27 10.73 -2.66
N LYS A 111 4.21 10.58 -3.99
CA LYS A 111 3.02 10.08 -4.69
C LYS A 111 2.70 8.62 -4.36
N PHE A 112 3.72 7.80 -4.07
CA PHE A 112 3.52 6.44 -3.62
C PHE A 112 2.92 6.43 -2.20
N SER A 113 3.50 7.17 -1.25
CA SER A 113 2.96 7.26 0.11
C SER A 113 1.52 7.77 0.12
N LYS A 114 1.22 8.84 -0.63
CA LYS A 114 -0.14 9.37 -0.80
C LYS A 114 -1.11 8.33 -1.36
N LEU A 115 -0.70 7.57 -2.39
CA LEU A 115 -1.53 6.50 -2.96
C LEU A 115 -1.91 5.46 -1.90
N PHE A 116 -0.97 5.04 -1.05
CA PHE A 116 -1.23 4.05 -0.01
C PHE A 116 -2.09 4.59 1.13
N GLU A 117 -1.94 5.87 1.49
CA GLU A 117 -2.86 6.55 2.41
C GLU A 117 -4.30 6.57 1.84
N GLU A 118 -4.46 6.89 0.55
CA GLU A 118 -5.78 6.87 -0.11
C GLU A 118 -6.36 5.45 -0.20
N ILE A 119 -5.54 4.43 -0.45
CA ILE A 119 -5.96 3.01 -0.40
C ILE A 119 -6.39 2.64 1.01
N GLU A 120 -5.61 3.02 2.04
CA GLU A 120 -5.92 2.72 3.44
C GLU A 120 -7.28 3.30 3.85
N LEU A 121 -7.57 4.53 3.39
CA LEU A 121 -8.83 5.23 3.58
C LEU A 121 -9.98 4.71 2.68
N GLY A 122 -9.75 3.69 1.85
CA GLY A 122 -10.76 3.13 0.94
C GLY A 122 -11.15 4.04 -0.22
N GLN A 123 -10.34 5.05 -0.53
CA GLN A 123 -10.63 6.03 -1.56
C GLN A 123 -10.23 5.54 -2.95
N VAL A 124 -9.47 4.45 -3.05
CA VAL A 124 -9.02 3.86 -4.32
C VAL A 124 -9.69 2.50 -4.52
N SER A 125 -10.53 2.40 -5.54
CA SER A 125 -11.21 1.15 -5.89
C SER A 125 -10.36 0.28 -6.80
N HIS A 126 -9.63 0.90 -7.73
CA HIS A 126 -8.80 0.21 -8.70
C HIS A 126 -7.43 0.89 -8.78
N LEU A 127 -6.37 0.08 -8.73
CA LEU A 127 -5.01 0.52 -9.00
C LEU A 127 -4.52 -0.20 -10.24
N ILE A 128 -4.18 0.55 -11.27
CA ILE A 128 -3.72 0.01 -12.56
C ILE A 128 -2.24 0.31 -12.72
N ILE A 129 -1.46 -0.72 -13.01
CA ILE A 129 -0.01 -0.62 -13.26
C ILE A 129 0.39 -1.44 -14.48
N ALA A 130 1.46 -1.02 -15.16
CA ALA A 130 1.98 -1.77 -16.31
C ALA A 130 2.61 -3.09 -15.85
N HIS A 131 3.48 -3.02 -14.83
CA HIS A 131 4.19 -4.17 -14.25
C HIS A 131 4.36 -4.01 -12.74
N LYS A 132 4.58 -5.14 -12.06
CA LYS A 132 4.80 -5.23 -10.60
C LYS A 132 5.93 -4.32 -10.12
N ASP A 133 7.03 -4.30 -10.86
CA ASP A 133 8.26 -3.57 -10.55
C ASP A 133 8.13 -2.04 -10.67
N ARG A 134 7.08 -1.56 -11.34
CA ARG A 134 6.75 -0.13 -11.42
C ARG A 134 6.26 0.36 -10.08
N LEU A 135 5.53 -0.47 -9.34
CA LEU A 135 5.03 -0.12 -8.01
C LEU A 135 6.14 -0.23 -6.96
N VAL A 136 6.75 -1.41 -6.83
CA VAL A 136 7.81 -1.73 -5.86
C VAL A 136 8.80 -2.75 -6.43
N ARG A 137 10.08 -2.67 -6.05
CA ARG A 137 11.09 -3.64 -6.51
C ARG A 137 11.02 -4.98 -5.76
N PHE A 138 10.67 -4.94 -4.48
CA PHE A 138 10.53 -6.13 -3.63
C PHE A 138 9.16 -6.15 -2.94
N ASP A 139 8.81 -7.30 -2.37
CA ASP A 139 7.62 -7.50 -1.55
C ASP A 139 6.29 -7.13 -2.22
N PHE A 140 6.19 -7.31 -3.53
CA PHE A 140 4.94 -7.05 -4.25
C PHE A 140 3.75 -7.85 -3.68
N SER A 141 3.97 -9.09 -3.22
CA SER A 141 2.91 -9.90 -2.60
C SER A 141 2.33 -9.27 -1.32
N LEU A 142 3.16 -8.55 -0.54
CA LEU A 142 2.69 -7.78 0.61
C LEU A 142 1.79 -6.63 0.17
N ILE A 143 2.18 -5.93 -0.89
CA ILE A 143 1.40 -4.83 -1.48
C ILE A 143 0.07 -5.31 -2.04
N GLU A 144 0.08 -6.42 -2.78
CA GLU A 144 -1.13 -7.06 -3.30
C GLU A 144 -2.08 -7.45 -2.15
N SER A 145 -1.56 -8.09 -1.11
CA SER A 145 -2.32 -8.42 0.10
C SER A 145 -2.86 -7.19 0.83
N PHE A 146 -2.12 -6.08 0.82
CA PHE A 146 -2.58 -4.80 1.34
C PHE A 146 -3.77 -4.27 0.54
N CYS A 147 -3.64 -4.13 -0.79
CA CYS A 147 -4.72 -3.67 -1.66
C CYS A 147 -6.00 -4.51 -1.48
N VAL A 148 -5.87 -5.84 -1.46
CA VAL A 148 -7.02 -6.76 -1.27
C VAL A 148 -7.73 -6.54 0.06
N ARG A 149 -6.98 -6.35 1.16
CA ARG A 149 -7.56 -6.08 2.49
C ARG A 149 -8.30 -4.75 2.54
N HIS A 150 -7.84 -3.75 1.81
CA HIS A 150 -8.47 -2.44 1.73
C HIS A 150 -9.52 -2.32 0.62
N GLY A 151 -9.80 -3.41 -0.11
CA GLY A 151 -10.85 -3.44 -1.13
C GLY A 151 -10.46 -2.79 -2.45
N THR A 152 -9.16 -2.58 -2.68
CA THR A 152 -8.61 -2.09 -3.94
C THR A 152 -8.29 -3.25 -4.87
N ASN A 153 -8.85 -3.24 -6.07
CA ASN A 153 -8.54 -4.19 -7.13
C ASN A 153 -7.26 -3.77 -7.86
N LEU A 154 -6.24 -4.63 -7.84
CA LEU A 154 -4.95 -4.37 -8.47
C LEU A 154 -4.91 -4.99 -9.87
N ILE A 155 -4.86 -4.15 -10.89
CA ILE A 155 -4.85 -4.56 -12.30
C ILE A 155 -3.42 -4.39 -12.84
N ILE A 156 -2.87 -5.47 -13.38
CA ILE A 156 -1.53 -5.49 -13.97
C ILE A 156 -1.70 -5.85 -15.44
N ILE A 157 -1.26 -4.95 -16.32
CA ILE A 157 -1.54 -5.08 -17.76
C ILE A 157 -0.54 -6.03 -18.44
N ASN A 158 0.65 -6.25 -17.85
CA ASN A 158 1.69 -7.15 -18.37
C ASN A 158 1.87 -6.98 -19.90
N GLY A 159 2.11 -5.76 -20.36
CA GLY A 159 2.57 -5.56 -21.74
C GLY A 159 3.99 -6.10 -21.85
N GLU A 160 4.25 -7.06 -22.74
CA GLU A 160 5.59 -7.61 -22.91
C GLU A 160 6.63 -6.49 -23.20
N GLU A 161 7.79 -6.63 -22.55
CA GLU A 161 9.05 -5.92 -22.78
C GLU A 161 9.10 -4.39 -22.56
N LEU A 162 9.29 -4.02 -21.29
CA LEU A 162 10.20 -2.92 -20.95
C LEU A 162 11.19 -3.46 -19.92
N SER A 163 12.15 -4.28 -20.36
CA SER A 163 13.22 -4.77 -19.48
C SER A 163 14.17 -3.61 -19.19
N PRO A 164 14.19 -3.04 -17.98
CA PRO A 164 15.05 -1.94 -17.65
C PRO A 164 16.28 -2.54 -16.95
N GLU A 165 17.08 -3.29 -17.69
CA GLU A 165 18.33 -3.92 -17.18
C GLU A 165 19.18 -2.90 -16.41
N GLN A 166 19.25 -1.68 -16.94
CA GLN A 166 19.92 -0.55 -16.31
C GLN A 166 19.34 -0.22 -14.92
N GLU A 167 18.02 -0.25 -14.75
CA GLU A 167 17.42 -0.04 -13.42
C GLU A 167 17.75 -1.17 -12.45
N LEU A 168 17.75 -2.43 -12.92
CA LEU A 168 18.10 -3.56 -12.07
C LEU A 168 19.56 -3.47 -11.60
N VAL A 169 20.49 -3.09 -12.49
CA VAL A 169 21.90 -2.88 -12.13
C VAL A 169 22.03 -1.74 -11.12
N GLN A 170 21.35 -0.62 -11.33
CA GLN A 170 21.37 0.52 -10.40
C GLN A 170 20.80 0.15 -9.03
N ASP A 171 19.74 -0.65 -9.00
CA ASP A 171 19.13 -1.13 -7.76
C ASP A 171 20.06 -2.10 -7.02
N ILE A 172 20.75 -3.00 -7.72
CA ILE A 172 21.78 -3.87 -7.12
C ILE A 172 22.93 -3.04 -6.54
N LEU A 173 23.46 -2.06 -7.29
CA LEU A 173 24.52 -1.17 -6.80
C LEU A 173 24.06 -0.40 -5.56
N SER A 174 22.83 0.09 -5.54
CA SER A 174 22.24 0.79 -4.40
C SER A 174 22.16 -0.13 -3.17
N ILE A 175 21.74 -1.38 -3.35
CA ILE A 175 21.72 -2.39 -2.29
C ILE A 175 23.13 -2.62 -1.75
N ILE A 176 24.11 -2.87 -2.62
CA ILE A 176 25.52 -3.11 -2.24
C ILE A 176 26.07 -1.91 -1.46
N GLN A 177 25.79 -0.67 -1.90
CA GLN A 177 26.22 0.54 -1.21
C GLN A 177 25.64 0.65 0.21
N VAL A 178 24.34 0.40 0.37
CA VAL A 178 23.67 0.41 1.68
C VAL A 178 24.31 -0.62 2.62
N PHE A 179 24.51 -1.86 2.14
CA PHE A 179 25.15 -2.90 2.94
C PHE A 179 26.62 -2.58 3.25
N SER A 180 27.38 -2.03 2.31
CA SER A 180 28.77 -1.64 2.51
C SER A 180 28.92 -0.54 3.55
N ALA A 181 28.08 0.51 3.49
CA ALA A 181 28.04 1.58 4.48
C ALA A 181 27.67 1.05 5.88
N ARG A 182 26.69 0.16 5.96
CA ARG A 182 26.28 -0.48 7.23
C ARG A 182 27.39 -1.36 7.80
N LEU A 183 28.07 -2.16 6.98
CA LEU A 183 29.21 -2.97 7.39
C LEU A 183 30.36 -2.11 7.91
N TYR A 184 30.65 -0.98 7.25
CA TYR A 184 31.65 -0.03 7.72
C TYR A 184 31.26 0.58 9.08
N GLY A 185 30.00 1.02 9.23
CA GLY A 185 29.47 1.52 10.49
C GLY A 185 29.57 0.49 11.63
N LEU A 186 29.27 -0.77 11.36
CA LEU A 186 29.40 -1.86 12.33
C LEU A 186 30.86 -2.11 12.74
N ARG A 187 31.83 -1.98 11.83
CA ARG A 187 33.26 -2.08 12.16
C ARG A 187 33.70 -0.95 13.09
N SER A 188 33.27 0.28 12.80
CA SER A 188 33.53 1.45 13.66
C SER A 188 32.90 1.29 15.04
N TYR A 189 31.64 0.85 15.10
CA TYR A 189 30.92 0.58 16.35
C TYR A 189 31.58 -0.52 17.19
N LYS A 190 32.00 -1.64 16.57
CA LYS A 190 32.76 -2.70 17.26
C LYS A 190 34.08 -2.19 17.84
N LYS A 191 34.77 -1.29 17.13
CA LYS A 191 36.00 -0.67 17.63
C LYS A 191 35.72 0.22 18.85
N LEU A 192 34.68 1.06 18.79
CA LEU A 192 34.25 1.90 19.91
C LEU A 192 33.90 1.07 21.16
N ILE A 193 33.19 -0.05 21.01
CA ILE A 193 32.88 -0.95 22.13
C ILE A 193 34.16 -1.54 22.72
N LYS A 194 35.08 -2.03 21.88
CA LYS A 194 36.36 -2.57 22.37
C LYS A 194 37.16 -1.51 23.13
N ASP A 195 37.28 -0.31 22.58
CA ASP A 195 38.03 0.78 23.20
C ASP A 195 37.37 1.25 24.52
N ALA A 196 36.03 1.21 24.61
CA ALA A 196 35.29 1.51 25.84
C ALA A 196 35.45 0.42 26.92
N CYS A 197 35.51 -0.86 26.53
CA CYS A 197 35.77 -1.96 27.46
C CYS A 197 37.24 -2.05 27.92
N LEU A 198 38.16 -1.41 27.20
CA LEU A 198 39.59 -1.39 27.51
C LEU A 198 40.03 -0.16 28.31
N LYS A 199 39.12 0.78 28.61
CA LYS A 199 39.40 1.88 29.54
C LYS A 199 39.05 1.44 30.98
N PRO A 200 40.02 1.48 31.92
CA PRO A 200 39.79 1.16 33.33
C PRO A 200 38.93 2.22 34.03
#